data_AF-A0A535VM46-F1
#
_entry.id   AF-A0A535VM46-F1
#
_cell.length_a   1.000
_cell.length_b   1.000
_cell.length_c   1.000
_cell.angle_alpha   90.00
_cell.angle_beta   90.00
_cell.angle_gamma   90.00
#
_symmetry.space_group_name_H-M   'P 1'
#
loop_
_entity.id
_entity.type
_entity.pdbx_description
1 polymer ?
#
loop_
_entity_poly.entity_id
_entity_poly.type
_entity_poly.pdbx_seq_one_letter_code
_entity_poly.pdbx_strand_id
1 'polypeptide(L)'
;MILHLGERVYWGAPEVIYLEGTISKLDEATQTVVVHIDRATPHSAHLIGSEVPFAADGLSPLKGESPPGITSVRSAQRPPALQMDDDEKIRRAAAAAVHQKYGHTLPSTQESTMIEQIAETLNNDPNLRERIIASMNEIVNREF
;
A
#
# COMPACT_ATOMS: atom_id res chain seq x y z
N MET A 1 1.38 11.98 -14.27
CA MET A 1 0.14 11.18 -14.33
C MET A 1 -1.02 12.13 -14.16
N ILE A 2 -2.12 11.98 -14.89
CA ILE A 2 -3.29 12.85 -14.79
C ILE A 2 -4.38 12.05 -14.09
N LEU A 3 -4.94 12.60 -13.01
CA LEU A 3 -6.02 12.01 -12.21
C LEU A 3 -7.34 12.73 -12.52
N HIS A 4 -8.44 12.00 -12.56
CA HIS A 4 -9.76 12.54 -12.88
C HIS A 4 -10.76 12.36 -11.74
N LEU A 5 -11.73 13.27 -11.65
CA LEU A 5 -12.87 13.11 -10.75
C LEU A 5 -13.63 11.82 -11.08
N GLY A 6 -13.98 11.02 -10.07
CA GLY A 6 -14.63 9.72 -10.25
C GLY A 6 -13.69 8.58 -10.65
N GLU A 7 -12.40 8.85 -10.87
CA GLU A 7 -11.41 7.79 -11.13
C GLU A 7 -11.16 6.97 -9.87
N ARG A 8 -11.07 5.64 -10.03
CA ARG A 8 -10.65 4.74 -8.95
C ARG A 8 -9.14 4.78 -8.82
N VAL A 9 -8.67 5.01 -7.60
CA VAL A 9 -7.25 5.12 -7.28
C VAL A 9 -6.91 4.25 -6.09
N TYR A 10 -5.63 3.98 -5.94
CA TYR A 10 -5.08 3.38 -4.74
C TYR A 10 -3.87 4.14 -4.23
N TRP A 11 -3.55 3.87 -2.96
CA TRP A 11 -2.38 4.38 -2.26
C TRP A 11 -1.79 3.32 -1.34
N GLY A 12 -0.45 3.29 -1.27
CA GLY A 12 0.31 2.46 -0.36
C GLY A 12 0.93 1.21 -0.98
N ALA A 13 1.56 0.40 -0.13
CA ALA A 13 2.13 -0.89 -0.46
C ALA A 13 1.14 -1.99 -0.03
N PRO A 14 0.59 -2.80 -0.96
CA PRO A 14 -0.42 -3.83 -0.67
C PRO A 14 -0.14 -4.72 0.53
N GLU A 15 1.15 -4.95 0.80
CA GLU A 15 1.66 -5.79 1.87
C GLU A 15 1.54 -5.13 3.24
N VAL A 16 1.42 -3.81 3.32
CA VAL A 16 1.43 -3.05 4.59
C VAL A 16 0.14 -2.25 4.73
N ILE A 17 -0.05 -1.30 3.81
CA ILE A 17 -1.21 -0.43 3.77
C ILE A 17 -1.68 -0.34 2.33
N TYR A 18 -2.95 -0.65 2.13
CA TYR A 18 -3.61 -0.47 0.86
C TYR A 18 -4.90 0.28 1.13
N LEU A 19 -5.04 1.45 0.51
CA LEU A 19 -6.29 2.19 0.48
C LEU A 19 -6.74 2.27 -0.96
N GLU A 20 -7.94 1.81 -1.25
CA GLU A 20 -8.58 1.91 -2.56
C GLU A 20 -9.86 2.71 -2.43
N GLY A 21 -10.06 3.60 -3.39
CA GLY A 21 -11.20 4.50 -3.35
C GLY A 21 -11.42 5.26 -4.64
N THR A 22 -12.40 6.14 -4.60
CA THR A 22 -12.79 6.96 -5.74
C THR A 22 -12.51 8.43 -5.46
N ILE A 23 -11.93 9.14 -6.43
CA ILE A 23 -11.67 10.58 -6.29
C ILE A 23 -13.01 11.33 -6.22
N SER A 24 -13.28 11.99 -5.09
CA SER A 24 -14.49 12.79 -4.88
C SER A 24 -14.27 14.29 -5.04
N LYS A 25 -13.03 14.79 -4.89
CA LYS A 25 -12.66 16.22 -5.12
C LYS A 25 -11.20 16.35 -5.56
N LEU A 26 -10.90 17.43 -6.29
CA LEU A 26 -9.56 17.82 -6.73
C LEU A 26 -9.29 19.28 -6.34
N ASP A 27 -8.12 19.56 -5.76
CA ASP A 27 -7.60 20.90 -5.51
C ASP A 27 -6.25 21.05 -6.22
N GLU A 28 -6.26 21.78 -7.33
CA GLU A 28 -5.07 22.03 -8.15
C GLU A 28 -4.07 22.97 -7.48
N ALA A 29 -4.54 23.91 -6.66
CA ALA A 29 -3.68 24.91 -6.03
C ALA A 29 -2.78 24.27 -4.97
N THR A 30 -3.29 23.26 -4.27
CA THR A 30 -2.56 22.52 -3.22
C THR A 30 -2.09 21.14 -3.67
N GLN A 31 -2.30 20.77 -4.94
CA GLN A 31 -2.04 19.43 -5.49
C GLN A 31 -2.61 18.31 -4.60
N THR A 32 -3.81 18.52 -4.07
CA THR A 32 -4.47 17.61 -3.14
C THR A 32 -5.72 17.00 -3.79
N VAL A 33 -5.94 15.72 -3.53
CA VAL A 33 -7.09 14.94 -4.01
C VAL A 33 -7.81 14.37 -2.82
N VAL A 34 -9.14 14.51 -2.79
CA VAL A 34 -9.97 13.85 -1.78
C VAL A 34 -10.46 12.53 -2.34
N VAL A 35 -10.20 11.44 -1.62
CA VAL A 35 -10.59 10.08 -2.02
C VAL A 35 -11.60 9.55 -1.02
N HIS A 36 -12.72 9.04 -1.52
CA HIS A 36 -13.67 8.24 -0.74
C HIS A 36 -13.15 6.80 -0.65
N ILE A 37 -12.84 6.32 0.56
CA ILE A 37 -12.22 5.00 0.76
C ILE A 37 -13.28 3.90 0.70
N ASP A 38 -13.16 3.01 -0.29
CA ASP A 38 -14.07 1.88 -0.51
C ASP A 38 -13.54 0.58 0.11
N ARG A 39 -12.22 0.36 0.01
CA ARG A 39 -11.56 -0.85 0.51
C ARG A 39 -10.23 -0.51 1.16
N ALA A 40 -9.84 -1.29 2.17
CA ALA A 40 -8.56 -1.11 2.83
C ALA A 40 -7.98 -2.44 3.35
N THR A 41 -6.69 -2.45 3.68
CA THR A 41 -6.11 -3.50 4.54
C THR A 41 -6.81 -3.51 5.91
N PRO A 42 -6.85 -4.64 6.64
CA PRO A 42 -7.54 -4.75 7.92
C PRO A 42 -7.15 -3.69 8.96
N HIS A 43 -5.89 -3.28 9.00
CA HIS A 43 -5.39 -2.23 9.92
C HIS A 43 -5.94 -0.84 9.58
N SER A 44 -6.19 -0.59 8.30
CA SER A 44 -6.76 0.65 7.78
C SER A 44 -8.28 0.58 7.54
N ALA A 45 -8.94 -0.53 7.89
CA ALA A 45 -10.38 -0.74 7.66
C ALA A 45 -11.29 0.28 8.37
N HIS A 46 -10.77 0.99 9.38
CA HIS A 46 -11.49 2.07 10.06
C HIS A 46 -11.71 3.32 9.19
N LEU A 47 -10.89 3.50 8.15
CA LEU A 47 -10.99 4.60 7.19
C LEU A 47 -12.04 4.34 6.09
N ILE A 48 -12.56 3.12 5.97
CA ILE A 48 -13.57 2.78 4.97
C ILE A 48 -14.84 3.63 5.17
N GLY A 49 -15.35 4.20 4.09
CA GLY A 49 -16.50 5.10 4.06
C GLY A 49 -16.16 6.56 4.42
N SER A 50 -14.89 6.90 4.65
CA SER A 50 -14.46 8.27 4.92
C SER A 50 -13.93 8.98 3.65
N GLU A 51 -13.96 10.32 3.66
CA GLU A 51 -13.26 11.16 2.67
C GLU A 51 -11.91 11.58 3.25
N VAL A 52 -10.81 11.18 2.60
CA VAL A 52 -9.45 11.47 3.09
C VAL A 52 -8.66 12.26 2.03
N PRO A 53 -8.01 13.38 2.39
CA PRO A 53 -7.15 14.12 1.49
C PRO A 53 -5.79 13.42 1.33
N PHE A 54 -5.34 13.26 0.08
CA PHE A 54 -4.02 12.76 -0.29
C PHE A 54 -3.33 13.75 -1.22
N ALA A 55 -2.00 13.76 -1.19
CA ALA A 55 -1.22 14.42 -2.23
C ALA A 55 -1.43 13.70 -3.57
N ALA A 56 -1.67 14.46 -4.64
CA ALA A 56 -2.01 13.94 -5.96
C ALA A 56 -0.91 13.04 -6.55
N ASP A 57 0.36 13.33 -6.24
CA ASP A 57 1.53 12.58 -6.64
C ASP A 57 1.68 11.23 -5.91
N GLY A 58 1.02 11.08 -4.76
CA GLY A 58 1.01 9.83 -4.00
C GLY A 58 0.05 8.79 -4.57
N LEU A 59 -0.99 9.20 -5.30
CA LEU A 59 -2.03 8.29 -5.78
C LEU A 59 -1.61 7.59 -7.08
N SER A 60 -2.23 6.44 -7.37
CA SER A 60 -2.08 5.74 -8.65
C SER A 60 -3.45 5.22 -9.13
N PRO A 61 -3.78 5.32 -10.44
CA PRO A 61 -4.98 4.74 -11.02
C PRO A 61 -5.04 3.26 -10.71
N LEU A 62 -6.19 2.81 -10.24
CA LEU A 62 -6.45 1.41 -10.00
C LEU A 62 -6.49 0.66 -11.35
N LYS A 63 -5.47 -0.16 -11.60
CA LYS A 63 -5.36 -1.00 -12.79
C LYS A 63 -5.56 -2.46 -12.38
N GLY A 64 -6.66 -3.06 -12.81
CA GLY A 64 -6.98 -4.47 -12.54
C GLY A 64 -7.79 -4.68 -11.26
N GLU A 65 -7.76 -5.91 -10.76
CA GLU A 65 -8.43 -6.26 -9.50
C GLU A 65 -7.63 -5.78 -8.30
N SER A 66 -8.34 -5.55 -7.21
CA SER A 66 -7.74 -5.21 -5.94
C SER A 66 -6.81 -6.33 -5.42
N PRO A 67 -5.76 -5.98 -4.66
CA PRO A 67 -4.90 -6.97 -4.03
C PRO A 67 -5.68 -7.95 -3.13
N PRO A 68 -5.19 -9.18 -2.97
CA PRO A 68 -5.72 -10.07 -1.94
C PRO A 68 -5.50 -9.48 -0.54
N GLY A 69 -6.32 -9.92 0.42
CA GLY A 69 -6.17 -9.51 1.82
C GLY A 69 -6.73 -8.13 2.17
N ILE A 70 -7.46 -7.48 1.26
CA ILE A 70 -8.19 -6.24 1.56
C ILE A 70 -9.68 -6.50 1.84
N THR A 71 -10.28 -5.64 2.66
CA THR A 71 -11.68 -5.72 3.07
C THR A 71 -12.44 -4.46 2.67
N SER A 72 -13.75 -4.60 2.45
CA SER A 72 -14.71 -3.50 2.31
C SER A 72 -15.53 -3.27 3.59
N VAL A 73 -15.25 -4.02 4.65
CA VAL A 73 -15.98 -3.94 5.92
C VAL A 73 -15.29 -2.92 6.82
N ARG A 74 -16.03 -1.86 7.17
CA ARG A 74 -15.56 -0.87 8.13
C ARG A 74 -15.42 -1.48 9.53
N SER A 75 -14.30 -1.20 10.19
CA SER A 75 -14.13 -1.50 11.62
C SER A 75 -14.25 -0.22 12.45
N ALA A 76 -15.07 -0.24 13.50
CA ALA A 76 -15.12 0.87 14.45
C ALA A 76 -13.90 0.89 15.39
N GLN A 77 -13.21 -0.25 15.53
CA GLN A 77 -12.05 -0.40 16.40
C GLN A 77 -10.77 -0.46 15.56
N ARG A 78 -9.84 0.46 15.84
CA ARG A 78 -8.50 0.41 15.25
C ARG A 78 -7.71 -0.73 15.91
N PRO A 79 -7.16 -1.69 15.15
CA PRO A 79 -6.29 -2.72 15.70
C PRO A 79 -5.01 -2.08 16.29
N PRO A 80 -4.29 -2.78 17.17
CA PRO A 80 -2.97 -2.34 17.60
C PRO A 80 -2.00 -2.23 16.40
N ALA A 81 -0.88 -1.54 16.62
CA ALA A 81 0.15 -1.35 15.61
C ALA A 81 0.56 -2.69 15.03
N LEU A 82 0.63 -2.76 13.71
CA LEU A 82 1.19 -3.93 13.04
C LEU A 82 2.65 -4.06 13.46
N GLN A 83 2.95 -5.03 14.30
CA GLN A 83 4.34 -5.31 14.67
C GLN A 83 4.95 -6.25 13.63
N MET A 84 6.02 -5.79 13.00
CA MET A 84 6.82 -6.57 12.07
C MET A 84 8.27 -6.56 12.53
N ASP A 85 8.90 -7.72 12.48
CA ASP A 85 10.35 -7.81 12.58
C ASP A 85 11.00 -7.30 11.29
N ASP A 86 12.33 -7.13 11.32
CA ASP A 86 13.05 -6.55 10.19
C ASP A 86 13.08 -7.49 8.98
N ASP A 87 13.06 -8.81 9.19
CA ASP A 87 13.09 -9.78 8.10
C ASP A 87 11.75 -9.79 7.34
N GLU A 88 10.65 -9.68 8.06
CA GLU A 88 9.31 -9.52 7.49
C GLU A 88 9.18 -8.18 6.76
N LYS A 89 9.77 -7.09 7.28
CA LYS A 89 9.79 -5.81 6.56
C LYS A 89 10.49 -5.92 5.22
N ILE A 90 11.64 -6.61 5.18
CA ILE A 90 12.38 -6.84 3.95
C ILE A 90 11.59 -7.73 2.99
N ARG A 91 10.96 -8.79 3.50
CA ARG A 91 10.09 -9.67 2.69
C ARG A 91 8.93 -8.90 2.07
N ARG A 92 8.26 -8.04 2.81
CA ARG A 92 7.16 -7.20 2.29
C ARG A 92 7.62 -6.17 1.29
N ALA A 93 8.80 -5.58 1.48
CA ALA A 93 9.39 -4.71 0.48
C ALA A 93 9.76 -5.47 -0.81
N ALA A 94 10.25 -6.70 -0.69
CA ALA A 94 10.51 -7.56 -1.84
C ALA A 94 9.20 -7.90 -2.58
N ALA A 95 8.14 -8.26 -1.85
CA ALA A 95 6.80 -8.47 -2.41
C ALA A 95 6.25 -7.22 -3.11
N ALA A 96 6.37 -6.04 -2.50
CA ALA A 96 5.98 -4.78 -3.12
C ALA A 96 6.72 -4.56 -4.46
N ALA A 97 8.02 -4.88 -4.52
CA ALA A 97 8.80 -4.77 -5.75
C ALA A 97 8.37 -5.77 -6.84
N VAL A 98 8.06 -7.03 -6.46
CA VAL A 98 7.51 -8.05 -7.36
C VAL A 98 6.17 -7.57 -7.92
N HIS A 99 5.26 -7.14 -7.04
CA HIS A 99 3.93 -6.70 -7.43
C HIS A 99 3.94 -5.40 -8.23
N GLN A 100 4.85 -4.48 -7.94
CA GLN A 100 5.03 -3.28 -8.77
C GLN A 100 5.42 -3.65 -10.20
N LYS A 101 6.24 -4.68 -10.37
CA LYS A 101 6.75 -5.09 -11.69
C LYS A 101 5.77 -6.00 -12.46
N TYR A 102 5.10 -6.91 -11.77
CA TYR A 102 4.32 -8.00 -12.39
C TYR A 102 2.84 -7.97 -12.02
N GLY A 103 2.39 -7.05 -11.18
CA GLY A 103 1.06 -7.08 -10.59
C GLY A 103 0.83 -8.31 -9.71
N HIS A 104 -0.43 -8.60 -9.39
CA HIS A 104 -0.85 -9.78 -8.63
C HIS A 104 -1.28 -10.94 -9.55
N THR A 105 -0.71 -11.02 -10.76
CA THR A 105 -1.10 -12.02 -11.77
C THR A 105 -0.20 -13.24 -11.81
N LEU A 106 0.88 -13.25 -11.02
CA LEU A 106 1.80 -14.39 -10.98
C LEU A 106 1.18 -15.58 -10.26
N PRO A 107 1.51 -16.82 -10.67
CA PRO A 107 1.20 -18.00 -9.87
C PRO A 107 1.89 -17.92 -8.50
N SER A 108 1.19 -18.29 -7.43
CA SER A 108 1.68 -18.15 -6.05
C SER A 108 3.05 -18.78 -5.80
N THR A 109 3.35 -19.93 -6.39
CA THR A 109 4.68 -20.57 -6.27
C THR A 109 5.78 -19.71 -6.89
N GLN A 110 5.52 -19.11 -8.04
CA GLN A 110 6.48 -18.27 -8.74
C GLN A 110 6.67 -16.92 -8.04
N GLU A 111 5.58 -16.36 -7.53
CA GLU A 111 5.58 -15.14 -6.72
C GLU A 111 6.47 -15.32 -5.48
N SER A 112 6.24 -16.35 -4.67
CA SER A 112 7.05 -16.61 -3.46
C SER A 112 8.53 -16.77 -3.77
N THR A 113 8.89 -17.52 -4.83
CA THR A 113 10.30 -17.68 -5.22
C THR A 113 10.95 -16.36 -5.62
N MET A 114 10.25 -15.48 -6.34
CA MET A 114 10.79 -14.16 -6.69
C MET A 114 10.94 -13.26 -5.47
N ILE A 115 9.97 -13.30 -4.55
CA ILE A 115 10.02 -12.55 -3.30
C ILE A 115 11.24 -12.97 -2.48
N GLU A 116 11.48 -14.27 -2.33
CA GLU A 116 12.64 -14.81 -1.61
C GLU A 116 13.96 -14.35 -2.23
N GLN A 117 14.11 -14.46 -3.56
CA GLN A 117 15.32 -14.02 -4.26
C GLN A 117 15.60 -12.52 -4.11
N ILE A 118 14.56 -11.70 -4.19
CA ILE A 118 14.69 -10.26 -3.98
C ILE A 118 15.00 -9.96 -2.52
N ALA A 119 14.34 -10.63 -1.57
CA ALA A 119 14.61 -10.45 -0.14
C ALA A 119 16.07 -10.80 0.22
N GLU A 120 16.63 -11.88 -0.35
CA GLU A 120 18.07 -12.19 -0.20
C GLU A 120 18.95 -11.09 -0.76
N THR A 121 18.62 -10.57 -1.94
CA THR A 121 19.37 -9.46 -2.56
C THR A 121 19.33 -8.20 -1.68
N LEU A 122 18.16 -7.87 -1.13
CA LEU A 122 17.98 -6.72 -0.23
C LEU A 122 18.73 -6.91 1.09
N ASN A 123 18.76 -8.13 1.64
CA ASN A 123 19.50 -8.42 2.86
C ASN A 123 21.03 -8.34 2.68
N ASN A 124 21.52 -8.63 1.47
CA ASN A 124 22.94 -8.53 1.15
C ASN A 124 23.42 -7.08 0.93
N ASP A 125 22.52 -6.10 0.80
CA ASP A 125 22.85 -4.67 0.75
C ASP A 125 22.46 -3.99 2.09
N PRO A 126 23.43 -3.75 2.99
CA PRO A 126 23.13 -3.19 4.31
C PRO A 126 22.54 -1.78 4.27
N ASN A 127 22.96 -0.94 3.31
CA ASN A 127 22.46 0.42 3.19
C ASN A 127 21.00 0.42 2.71
N LEU A 128 20.69 -0.43 1.74
CA LEU A 128 19.33 -0.55 1.23
C LEU A 128 18.40 -1.20 2.26
N ARG A 129 18.88 -2.22 2.97
CA ARG A 129 18.17 -2.87 4.09
C ARG A 129 17.75 -1.85 5.15
N GLU A 130 18.66 -1.02 5.64
CA GLU A 130 18.34 0.01 6.65
C GLU A 130 17.31 1.02 6.15
N ARG A 131 17.42 1.48 4.90
CA ARG A 131 16.45 2.40 4.30
C ARG A 131 15.06 1.79 4.19
N ILE A 132 14.97 0.53 3.80
CA ILE A 132 13.69 -0.18 3.71
C ILE A 132 13.06 -0.33 5.09
N ILE A 133 13.83 -0.74 6.10
CA ILE A 133 13.33 -0.86 7.47
C ILE A 133 12.83 0.48 7.99
N ALA A 134 13.58 1.56 7.77
CA ALA A 134 13.16 2.90 8.16
C ALA A 134 11.85 3.32 7.48
N SER A 135 11.75 3.14 6.16
CA SER A 135 10.54 3.47 5.41
C SER A 135 9.33 2.62 5.83
N MET A 136 9.52 1.32 6.04
CA MET A 136 8.48 0.41 6.53
C MET A 136 8.01 0.80 7.93
N ASN A 137 8.92 1.21 8.82
CA ASN A 137 8.56 1.70 10.15
C ASN A 137 7.75 3.00 10.05
N GLU A 138 8.11 3.93 9.16
CA GLU A 138 7.33 5.15 8.94
C GLU A 138 5.92 4.83 8.46
N ILE A 139 5.76 3.90 7.51
CA ILE A 139 4.44 3.49 7.00
C ILE A 139 3.58 2.90 8.10
N VAL A 140 4.12 1.97 8.90
CA VAL A 140 3.41 1.33 10.03
C VAL A 140 3.03 2.35 11.10
N ASN A 141 3.93 3.27 11.42
CA ASN A 141 3.70 4.25 12.48
C ASN A 141 2.78 5.39 12.04
N ARG A 142 2.70 5.70 10.75
CA ARG A 142 1.79 6.72 10.19
C ARG A 142 0.32 6.33 10.34
N GLU A 143 0.02 5.06 10.64
CA GLU A 143 -1.33 4.59 10.96
C GLU A 143 -1.80 4.92 12.40
N PHE A 144 -0.95 5.57 13.22
CA PHE A 144 -1.27 6.03 14.59
C PHE A 144 -1.69 7.49 14.66
#